data_AF-Q75PX5-F1
#
_entry.id   AF-Q75PX5-F1
#
_cell.length_a   1.000
_cell.length_b   1.000
_cell.length_c   1.000
_cell.angle_alpha   90.00
_cell.angle_beta   90.00
_cell.angle_gamma   90.00
#
_symmetry.space_group_name_H-M   'P 1'
#
loop_
_entity.id
_entity.type
_entity.pdbx_description
1 polymer ?
#
loop_
_entity_poly.entity_id
_entity_poly.type
_entity_poly.pdbx_seq_one_letter_code
_entity_poly.pdbx_strand_id
1 'polypeptide(L)' 'YHPEPRVASIVASFIKPEWVVNIKETGQILLVDYSDIENLKTTTIGSAKFLHDGG' A
#
# COMPACT_ATOMS: atom_id res chain seq x y z
N TYR A 1 15.69 -14.53 -7.56
CA TYR A 1 14.37 -14.60 -6.90
C TYR A 1 14.50 -13.83 -5.59
N HIS A 2 13.71 -12.76 -5.41
CA HIS A 2 13.69 -12.00 -4.15
C HIS A 2 12.48 -12.49 -3.36
N PRO A 3 12.67 -13.16 -2.20
CA PRO A 3 11.58 -13.80 -1.49
C PRO A 3 10.57 -12.81 -0.90
N GLU A 4 10.96 -11.53 -0.78
CA GLU A 4 10.13 -10.50 -0.18
C GLU A 4 9.66 -9.46 -1.22
N PRO A 5 8.35 -9.18 -1.28
CA PRO A 5 7.79 -8.11 -2.10
C PRO A 5 8.38 -6.76 -1.69
N ARG A 6 8.80 -5.96 -2.67
CA ARG A 6 9.32 -4.61 -2.47
C ARG A 6 8.18 -3.60 -2.47
N VAL A 7 8.33 -2.59 -1.62
CA VAL A 7 7.48 -1.41 -1.63
C VAL A 7 7.92 -0.50 -2.78
N ALA A 8 6.99 -0.20 -3.69
CA ALA A 8 7.20 0.73 -4.79
C ALA A 8 7.03 2.19 -4.33
N SER A 9 6.03 2.45 -3.49
CA SER A 9 5.76 3.79 -2.97
C SER A 9 4.99 3.76 -1.64
N ILE A 10 5.16 4.84 -0.87
CA ILE A 10 4.39 5.16 0.33
C ILE A 10 3.95 6.61 0.20
N VAL A 11 2.65 6.86 0.30
CA VAL A 11 2.08 8.21 0.21
C VAL A 11 1.19 8.45 1.42
N ALA A 12 1.40 9.57 2.11
CA ALA A 12 0.55 9.99 3.22
C ALA A 12 -0.62 10.84 2.73
N SER A 13 -1.79 10.62 3.34
CA SER A 13 -2.96 11.47 3.14
C SER A 13 -2.82 12.80 3.88
N PHE A 14 -3.29 13.89 3.26
CA PHE A 14 -3.34 15.22 3.88
C PHE A 14 -4.59 15.46 4.74
N ILE A 15 -5.57 14.54 4.70
CA ILE A 15 -6.90 14.74 5.31
C ILE A 15 -7.26 13.71 6.38
N LYS A 16 -6.54 12.59 6.44
CA LYS A 16 -6.75 11.52 7.42
C LYS A 16 -5.40 10.87 7.76
N PRO A 17 -5.26 10.27 8.95
CA PRO A 17 -4.07 9.51 9.31
C PRO A 17 -4.03 8.18 8.54
N GLU A 18 -3.77 8.23 7.23
CA GLU A 18 -3.71 7.06 6.36
C GLU A 18 -2.51 7.10 5.41
N TRP A 19 -1.84 5.96 5.24
CA TRP A 19 -0.87 5.74 4.16
C TRP A 19 -1.46 4.87 3.06
N VAL A 20 -1.11 5.19 1.82
CA VAL A 20 -1.26 4.32 0.66
C VAL A 20 0.09 3.70 0.37
N VAL A 21 0.19 2.37 0.46
CA VAL A 21 1.43 1.61 0.21
C VAL A 21 1.25 0.75 -1.04
N ASN A 22 2.09 0.94 -2.05
CA ASN A 22 2.07 0.12 -3.26
C ASN A 22 3.15 -0.97 -3.19
N ILE A 23 2.76 -2.23 -3.37
CA ILE A 23 3.65 -3.39 -3.30
C ILE A 23 3.82 -3.96 -4.72
N LYS A 24 5.05 -3.89 -5.24
CA LYS A 24 5.34 -4.14 -6.66
C LYS A 24 5.07 -5.59 -7.07
N GLU A 25 5.73 -6.53 -6.40
CA GLU A 25 5.71 -7.94 -6.83
C GLU A 25 4.36 -8.63 -6.57
N THR A 26 3.55 -8.15 -5.63
CA THR A 26 2.24 -8.77 -5.31
C THR A 26 1.06 -8.10 -6.01
N GLY A 27 1.25 -6.95 -6.64
CA GLY A 27 0.14 -6.21 -7.24
C GLY A 27 -0.92 -5.82 -6.20
N GLN A 28 -0.47 -5.34 -5.04
CA GLN A 28 -1.34 -4.94 -3.93
C GLN A 28 -1.12 -3.49 -3.56
N ILE A 29 -2.21 -2.82 -3.22
CA ILE A 29 -2.23 -1.53 -2.55
C ILE A 29 -2.76 -1.77 -1.14
N LEU A 30 -2.03 -1.30 -0.13
CA LEU A 30 -2.52 -1.27 1.25
C LEU A 30 -2.94 0.16 1.59
N LEU A 31 -4.16 0.30 2.11
CA LEU A 31 -4.59 1.47 2.86
C LEU A 31 -4.33 1.17 4.33
N VAL A 32 -3.40 1.91 4.94
CA VAL A 32 -3.00 1.73 6.34
C VAL A 32 -3.50 2.92 7.15
N ASP A 33 -4.52 2.69 7.96
CA ASP A 33 -5.03 3.67 8.93
C ASP A 33 -4.16 3.61 10.19
N TYR A 34 -3.51 4.74 10.48
CA TYR A 34 -2.63 4.93 11.63
C TYR A 34 -3.20 5.92 12.65
N SER A 35 -4.52 6.12 12.67
CA SER A 35 -5.19 6.92 13.73
C SER A 35 -4.90 6.42 15.14
N ASP A 36 -4.68 5.11 15.29
CA ASP A 36 -4.20 4.45 16.50
C ASP A 36 -2.96 3.63 16.16
N ILE A 37 -1.78 4.12 16.57
CA ILE A 37 -0.50 3.50 16.24
C ILE A 37 -0.30 2.15 16.92
N GLU A 38 -1.01 1.90 18.02
CA GLU A 38 -1.00 0.62 18.73
C GLU A 38 -1.93 -0.40 18.06
N ASN A 39 -2.89 0.05 17.24
CA ASN A 39 -3.92 -0.78 16.61
C ASN A 39 -4.13 -0.44 15.13
N LEU A 40 -3.07 -0.55 14.34
CA LEU A 40 -3.12 -0.29 12.90
C LEU A 40 -4.20 -1.12 12.19
N LYS A 41 -4.98 -0.46 11.34
CA LYS A 41 -5.97 -1.14 10.48
C LYS A 41 -5.52 -1.08 9.04
N THR A 42 -5.63 -2.20 8.34
CA THR A 42 -5.23 -2.29 6.94
C THR A 42 -6.37 -2.78 6.07
N THR A 43 -6.53 -2.15 4.91
CA THR A 43 -7.39 -2.63 3.82
C THR A 43 -6.50 -2.97 2.63
N THR A 44 -6.64 -4.18 2.10
CA THR A 44 -5.88 -4.62 0.91
C THR A 44 -6.75 -4.49 -0.33
N ILE A 45 -6.22 -3.83 -1.36
CA ILE A 45 -6.85 -3.64 -2.65
C ILE A 45 -5.95 -4.25 -3.73
N GLY A 46 -6.52 -5.04 -4.64
CA GLY A 46 -5.79 -5.54 -5.81
C GLY A 46 -5.53 -4.41 -6.80
N SER A 47 -4.28 -4.25 -7.24
CA SER A 47 -3.88 -3.15 -8.12
C SER A 47 -4.02 -3.47 -9.61
N ALA A 48 -4.45 -4.68 -9.98
CA ALA A 48 -4.60 -5.11 -11.37
C ALA A 48 -5.46 -4.18 -12.25
N LYS A 49 -6.43 -3.46 -11.67
CA LYS A 49 -7.27 -2.47 -12.37
C LYS A 49 -6.61 -1.10 -12.55
N PHE A 50 -5.49 -0.86 -11.88
CA PHE A 50 -4.80 0.42 -11.76
C PHE A 50 -3.34 0.36 -12.23
N LEU A 51 -2.86 -0.81 -12.68
CA LEU A 51 -1.55 -0.96 -13.29
C LEU A 51 -1.58 -0.54 -14.76
N HIS A 52 -0.56 0.22 -15.16
CA HIS A 52 0.08 0.10 -16.46
C HIS A 52 1.34 -0.76 -16.27
N ASP A 53 1.87 -1.41 -17.32
CA ASP A 53 3.02 -2.35 -17.24
C ASP A 53 4.32 -1.77 -16.64
N GLY A 54 4.31 -0.50 -16.22
CA GLY A 54 5.36 0.12 -15.42
C GLY A 54 4.75 0.89 -14.25
N GLY A 55 4.85 0.31 -13.06
CA GLY A 55 4.99 1.07 -11.82
C GLY A 55 6.46 1.44 -11.63
#